data_AF-A0A848XPV2-F1
#
_entry.id   AF-A0A848XPV2-F1
#
_cell.length_a   1.000
_cell.length_b   1.000
_cell.length_c   1.000
_cell.angle_alpha   90.00
_cell.angle_beta   90.00
_cell.angle_gamma   90.00
#
_symmetry.space_group_name_H-M   'P 1'
#
loop_
_entity.id
_entity.type
_entity.pdbx_description
1 polymer ?
#
loop_
_entity_poly.entity_id
_entity_poly.type
_entity_poly.pdbx_seq_one_letter_code
_entity_poly.pdbx_strand_id
1 'polypeptide(L)'
;MKPSYRIILGPIRDGAKAAHVYNDGLTVFMYDGANEARIRDADPKAIWYIDADTPHDPTTAALVGSGDLVIYGMHGDGEIGLEVVVGEDLTEAERLTGRWYEPQRGRINLPTGRLCIHSFNSLPMGDNGDAPDSDGAVVEVPPASYSVTLHRKDWDTMEFEGVADLEEAAEAGVDIWEARINDIVVLTRLEDPEGGVPGAILFSECIIP
;
A
#
# COMPACT_ATOMS: atom_id res chain seq x y z
N MET A 1 9.90 -6.82 31.34
CA MET A 1 9.59 -7.93 30.41
C MET A 1 9.62 -7.32 29.03
N LYS A 2 10.51 -7.74 28.12
CA LYS A 2 10.48 -7.23 26.74
C LYS A 2 9.19 -7.72 26.08
N PRO A 3 8.44 -6.88 25.37
CA PRO A 3 7.34 -7.37 24.55
C PRO A 3 7.89 -8.37 23.54
N SER A 4 7.28 -9.55 23.43
CA SER A 4 7.55 -10.49 22.34
C SER A 4 6.56 -10.14 21.23
N TYR A 5 7.06 -9.59 20.13
CA TYR A 5 6.29 -9.43 18.90
C TYR A 5 6.30 -10.78 18.19
N ARG A 6 5.13 -11.33 17.89
CA ARG A 6 5.03 -12.50 17.02
C ARG A 6 4.94 -12.00 15.59
N ILE A 7 5.94 -12.33 14.77
CA ILE A 7 5.83 -12.18 13.32
C ILE A 7 4.64 -13.04 12.87
N ILE A 8 3.62 -12.42 12.30
CA ILE A 8 2.56 -13.17 11.63
C ILE A 8 3.07 -13.57 10.25
N LEU A 9 3.05 -14.88 10.01
CA LEU A 9 3.25 -15.52 8.72
C LEU A 9 1.85 -15.96 8.24
N GLY A 10 1.18 -15.12 7.47
CA GLY A 10 -0.20 -15.33 7.03
C GLY A 10 -1.13 -14.15 7.35
N PRO A 11 -2.44 -14.29 7.11
CA PRO A 11 -3.35 -13.17 7.19
C PRO A 11 -3.51 -12.58 8.59
N ILE A 12 -3.57 -11.25 8.67
CA ILE A 12 -3.77 -10.52 9.92
C ILE A 12 -5.10 -10.88 10.59
N ARG A 13 -6.13 -11.17 9.77
CA ARG A 13 -7.44 -11.65 10.20
C ARG A 13 -8.19 -12.37 9.07
N ASP A 14 -9.27 -13.05 9.43
CA ASP A 14 -10.20 -13.65 8.45
C ASP A 14 -10.74 -12.60 7.47
N GLY A 15 -10.68 -12.93 6.18
CA GLY A 15 -11.14 -12.05 5.10
C GLY A 15 -10.10 -11.04 4.60
N ALA A 16 -8.92 -10.95 5.22
CA ALA A 16 -7.78 -10.25 4.64
C ALA A 16 -7.36 -10.91 3.32
N LYS A 17 -6.97 -10.08 2.35
CA LYS A 17 -6.55 -10.52 1.02
C LYS A 17 -5.09 -10.15 0.80
N ALA A 18 -4.24 -11.17 0.71
CA ALA A 18 -2.84 -10.98 0.39
C ALA A 18 -2.66 -10.54 -1.07
N ALA A 19 -1.70 -9.67 -1.31
CA ALA A 19 -1.24 -9.24 -2.62
C ALA A 19 0.28 -9.08 -2.60
N HIS A 20 0.89 -9.35 -3.74
CA HIS A 20 2.34 -9.25 -3.92
C HIS A 20 2.63 -8.38 -5.13
N VAL A 21 3.54 -7.42 -4.97
CA VAL A 21 3.99 -6.53 -6.05
C VAL A 21 5.49 -6.38 -5.94
N TYR A 22 6.21 -6.61 -7.03
CA TYR A 22 7.65 -6.31 -7.10
C TYR A 22 7.85 -4.82 -7.38
N ASN A 23 8.73 -4.16 -6.64
CA ASN A 23 9.01 -2.73 -6.79
C ASN A 23 10.51 -2.44 -6.83
N ASP A 24 10.91 -1.67 -7.84
CA ASP A 24 12.20 -1.02 -8.06
C ASP A 24 11.88 0.44 -8.42
N GLY A 25 11.99 1.35 -7.45
CA GLY A 25 11.46 2.73 -7.58
C GLY A 25 10.57 3.19 -6.42
N LEU A 26 10.58 2.45 -5.31
CA LEU A 26 10.04 2.83 -4.00
C LEU A 26 8.59 3.34 -3.96
N THR A 27 7.73 2.96 -4.90
CA THR A 27 6.39 3.56 -5.05
C THR A 27 5.32 2.53 -5.36
N VAL A 28 4.19 2.63 -4.65
CA VAL A 28 2.98 1.86 -4.91
C VAL A 28 1.84 2.78 -5.34
N PHE A 29 1.14 2.36 -6.38
CA PHE A 29 -0.07 2.96 -6.94
C PHE A 29 -1.26 2.06 -6.67
N MET A 30 -2.33 2.62 -6.11
CA MET A 30 -3.60 1.94 -5.88
C MET A 30 -4.74 2.70 -6.55
N TYR A 31 -5.56 2.01 -7.33
CA TYR A 31 -6.69 2.61 -8.06
C TYR A 31 -7.76 1.57 -8.39
N ASP A 32 -8.97 1.99 -8.73
CA ASP A 32 -9.96 1.08 -9.33
C ASP A 32 -9.63 0.83 -10.80
N GLY A 33 -9.74 -0.40 -11.28
CA GLY A 33 -9.48 -0.72 -12.69
C GLY A 33 -10.28 0.13 -13.69
N ALA A 34 -11.46 0.63 -13.34
CA ALA A 34 -12.22 1.53 -14.21
C ALA A 34 -11.60 2.93 -14.37
N ASN A 35 -10.67 3.31 -13.49
CA ASN A 35 -9.99 4.61 -13.52
C ASN A 35 -8.74 4.61 -14.41
N GLU A 36 -8.25 3.44 -14.85
CA GLU A 36 -6.95 3.29 -15.53
C GLU A 36 -6.82 4.22 -16.75
N ALA A 37 -7.76 4.14 -17.71
CA ALA A 37 -7.72 4.98 -18.89
C ALA A 37 -7.71 6.48 -18.55
N ARG A 38 -8.48 6.89 -17.55
CA ARG A 38 -8.55 8.29 -17.12
C ARG A 38 -7.27 8.75 -16.43
N ILE A 39 -6.66 7.91 -15.60
CA ILE A 39 -5.37 8.22 -14.94
C ILE A 39 -4.29 8.38 -16.01
N ARG A 40 -4.21 7.45 -16.95
CA ARG A 40 -3.28 7.53 -18.09
C ARG A 40 -3.49 8.79 -18.92
N ASP A 41 -4.74 9.06 -19.33
CA ASP A 41 -5.05 10.19 -20.21
C ASP A 41 -4.87 11.55 -19.51
N ALA A 42 -4.94 11.58 -18.18
CA ALA A 42 -4.64 12.76 -17.38
C ALA A 42 -3.13 13.06 -17.31
N ASP A 43 -2.29 12.04 -17.52
CA ASP A 43 -0.83 12.16 -17.56
C ASP A 43 -0.21 12.79 -16.29
N PRO A 44 -0.53 12.28 -15.07
CA PRO A 44 -0.03 12.88 -13.84
C PRO A 44 1.49 12.71 -13.73
N LYS A 45 2.19 13.72 -13.20
CA LYS A 45 3.63 13.63 -12.96
C LYS A 45 4.02 12.35 -12.21
N ALA A 46 3.18 11.93 -11.26
CA ALA A 46 3.43 10.78 -10.41
C ALA A 46 3.62 9.44 -11.13
N ILE A 47 3.05 9.23 -12.32
CA ILE A 47 3.24 7.96 -13.07
C ILE A 47 4.58 7.89 -13.79
N TRP A 48 5.30 9.02 -13.86
CA TRP A 48 6.61 9.13 -14.50
C TRP A 48 7.74 9.22 -13.48
N TYR A 49 7.50 10.02 -12.45
CA TYR A 49 8.52 10.39 -11.49
C TYR A 49 7.88 10.89 -10.20
N ILE A 50 8.40 10.41 -9.09
CA ILE A 50 8.02 10.86 -7.76
C ILE A 50 9.16 11.71 -7.19
N ASP A 51 8.87 12.97 -6.87
CA ASP A 51 9.77 13.88 -6.17
C ASP A 51 9.00 14.81 -5.19
N ALA A 52 9.73 15.73 -4.56
CA ALA A 52 9.18 16.72 -3.63
C ALA A 52 8.09 17.62 -4.24
N ASP A 53 8.07 17.77 -5.57
CA ASP A 53 7.06 18.58 -6.26
C ASP A 53 5.86 17.75 -6.72
N THR A 54 5.93 16.42 -6.73
CA THR A 54 4.81 15.54 -7.13
C THR A 54 3.52 15.81 -6.34
N PRO A 55 3.53 16.03 -5.01
CA PRO A 55 2.32 16.44 -4.29
C PRO A 55 1.71 17.77 -4.75
N HIS A 56 2.52 18.63 -5.36
CA HIS A 56 2.13 19.96 -5.83
C HIS A 56 1.75 19.96 -7.31
N ASP A 57 2.00 18.87 -8.03
CA ASP A 57 1.52 18.69 -9.40
C ASP A 57 -0.02 18.73 -9.43
N PRO A 58 -0.65 19.69 -10.13
CA PRO A 58 -2.10 19.87 -10.09
C PRO A 58 -2.88 18.63 -10.56
N THR A 59 -2.34 17.90 -11.54
CA THR A 59 -2.98 16.69 -12.07
C THR A 59 -2.94 15.55 -11.05
N THR A 60 -1.76 15.29 -10.48
CA THR A 60 -1.58 14.30 -9.41
C THR A 60 -2.46 14.64 -8.21
N ALA A 61 -2.41 15.90 -7.76
CA ALA A 61 -3.22 16.38 -6.63
C ALA A 61 -4.72 16.26 -6.90
N ALA A 62 -5.18 16.48 -8.14
CA ALA A 62 -6.58 16.30 -8.51
C ALA A 62 -7.03 14.83 -8.45
N LEU A 63 -6.24 13.90 -9.00
CA LEU A 63 -6.54 12.46 -8.98
C LEU A 63 -6.51 11.87 -7.57
N VAL A 64 -5.56 12.31 -6.75
CA VAL A 64 -5.47 11.92 -5.35
C VAL A 64 -6.61 12.55 -4.55
N GLY A 65 -6.84 13.84 -4.77
CA GLY A 65 -7.89 14.63 -4.13
C GLY A 65 -9.28 14.06 -4.42
N SER A 66 -9.55 13.55 -5.61
CA SER A 66 -10.80 12.87 -5.95
C SER A 66 -10.89 11.45 -5.40
N GLY A 67 -9.77 10.83 -5.03
CA GLY A 67 -9.69 9.42 -4.59
C GLY A 67 -9.63 8.44 -5.76
N ASP A 68 -9.28 8.90 -6.95
CA ASP A 68 -9.14 8.03 -8.12
C ASP A 68 -7.83 7.26 -8.12
N LEU A 69 -6.84 7.80 -7.40
CA LEU A 69 -5.50 7.29 -7.27
C LEU A 69 -5.02 7.49 -5.82
N VAL A 70 -4.46 6.45 -5.22
CA VAL A 70 -3.68 6.53 -3.98
C VAL A 70 -2.25 6.16 -4.32
N ILE A 71 -1.30 6.96 -3.82
CA ILE A 71 0.13 6.74 -4.01
C ILE A 71 0.76 6.67 -2.64
N TYR A 72 1.65 5.69 -2.43
CA TYR A 72 2.46 5.65 -1.23
C TYR A 72 3.90 5.21 -1.50
N GLY A 73 4.81 5.74 -0.69
CA GLY A 73 6.23 5.42 -0.77
C GLY A 73 6.61 4.19 0.06
N MET A 74 7.66 3.51 -0.37
CA MET A 74 8.23 2.36 0.31
C MET A 74 9.64 2.63 0.79
N HIS A 75 10.08 1.87 1.81
CA HIS A 75 11.39 2.04 2.41
C HIS A 75 12.55 1.49 1.56
N GLY A 76 12.32 0.46 0.75
CA GLY A 76 13.37 -0.18 -0.06
C GLY A 76 12.82 -0.93 -1.26
N ASP A 77 13.69 -1.31 -2.19
CA ASP A 77 13.32 -2.10 -3.36
C ASP A 77 13.12 -3.58 -2.99
N GLY A 78 12.39 -4.31 -3.84
CA GLY A 78 12.10 -5.73 -3.69
C GLY A 78 10.61 -6.06 -3.74
N GLU A 79 10.27 -7.28 -3.32
CA GLU A 79 8.89 -7.74 -3.23
C GLU A 79 8.18 -7.14 -2.02
N ILE A 80 6.94 -6.70 -2.25
CA ILE A 80 6.04 -6.21 -1.22
C ILE A 80 5.00 -7.29 -0.97
N GLY A 81 5.02 -7.91 0.21
CA GLY A 81 3.83 -8.56 0.72
C GLY A 81 2.93 -7.50 1.36
N LEU A 82 1.70 -7.36 0.87
CA LEU A 82 0.70 -6.48 1.46
C LEU A 82 -0.62 -7.22 1.68
N GLU A 83 -1.40 -6.75 2.64
CA GLU A 83 -2.75 -7.25 2.85
C GLU A 83 -3.80 -6.16 2.74
N VAL A 84 -4.88 -6.47 2.05
CA VAL A 84 -6.06 -5.61 1.96
C VAL A 84 -7.14 -6.15 2.89
N VAL A 85 -7.57 -5.32 3.84
CA VAL A 85 -8.63 -5.62 4.81
C VAL A 85 -9.81 -4.69 4.55
N VAL A 86 -11.02 -5.22 4.43
CA VAL A 86 -12.24 -4.41 4.30
C VAL A 86 -12.99 -4.43 5.63
N GLY A 87 -13.12 -3.27 6.29
CA GLY A 87 -13.85 -3.15 7.55
C GLY A 87 -13.24 -2.19 8.57
N GLU A 88 -13.30 -2.59 9.83
CA GLU A 88 -12.72 -1.86 10.97
C GLU A 88 -11.18 -1.85 10.90
N ASP A 89 -10.59 -0.82 11.47
CA ASP A 89 -9.15 -0.66 11.59
C ASP A 89 -8.48 -1.81 12.37
N LEU A 90 -7.14 -1.85 12.41
CA LEU A 90 -6.41 -2.81 13.25
C LEU A 90 -6.86 -2.68 14.71
N THR A 91 -7.12 -3.82 15.34
CA THR A 91 -7.35 -3.94 16.78
C THR A 91 -6.03 -3.76 17.53
N GLU A 92 -6.10 -3.57 18.85
CA GLU A 92 -4.88 -3.55 19.68
C GLU A 92 -4.11 -4.86 19.58
N ALA A 93 -4.80 -6.01 19.58
CA ALA A 93 -4.17 -7.32 19.48
C ALA A 93 -3.39 -7.50 18.16
N GLU A 94 -3.95 -7.01 17.04
CA GLU A 94 -3.28 -7.03 15.74
C GLU A 94 -2.13 -6.04 15.67
N ARG A 95 -2.25 -4.84 16.25
CA ARG A 95 -1.12 -3.90 16.34
C ARG A 95 0.04 -4.47 17.15
N LEU A 96 -0.22 -5.37 18.11
CA LEU A 96 0.83 -6.03 18.90
C LEU A 96 1.61 -7.12 18.12
N THR A 97 1.34 -7.33 16.84
CA THR A 97 2.04 -8.33 16.01
C THR A 97 3.28 -7.76 15.30
N GLY A 98 3.62 -6.51 15.57
CA GLY A 98 4.78 -5.85 15.02
C GLY A 98 5.01 -4.47 15.62
N ARG A 99 6.06 -3.80 15.16
CA ARG A 99 6.19 -2.35 15.26
C ARG A 99 5.61 -1.75 13.99
N TRP A 100 4.86 -0.67 14.17
CA TRP A 100 4.21 0.00 13.08
C TRP A 100 4.60 1.47 13.13
N TYR A 101 4.82 2.08 11.97
CA TYR A 101 4.83 3.53 11.86
C TYR A 101 3.45 4.11 12.19
N GLU A 102 3.38 5.41 12.41
CA GLU A 102 2.09 6.10 12.54
C GLU A 102 1.22 5.83 11.30
N PRO A 103 -0.03 5.37 11.47
CA PRO A 103 -0.88 5.04 10.33
C PRO A 103 -1.15 6.24 9.43
N GLN A 104 -1.05 6.02 8.13
CA GLN A 104 -1.29 7.06 7.13
C GLN A 104 -2.69 6.91 6.56
N ARG A 105 -3.38 8.02 6.30
CA ARG A 105 -4.79 7.99 5.89
C ARG A 105 -5.03 8.74 4.60
N GLY A 106 -5.85 8.15 3.73
CA GLY A 106 -6.31 8.76 2.49
C GLY A 106 -7.71 8.30 2.12
N ARG A 107 -8.08 8.48 0.85
CA ARG A 107 -9.36 8.06 0.30
C ARG A 107 -9.15 7.40 -1.06
N ILE A 108 -9.95 6.38 -1.34
CA ILE A 108 -10.01 5.74 -2.66
C ILE A 108 -11.46 5.47 -3.05
N ASN A 109 -11.79 5.66 -4.32
CA ASN A 109 -13.07 5.31 -4.91
C ASN A 109 -12.90 4.04 -5.75
N LEU A 110 -13.65 3.00 -5.37
CA LEU A 110 -13.64 1.70 -6.03
C LEU A 110 -15.04 1.40 -6.62
N PRO A 111 -15.46 2.10 -7.68
CA PRO A 111 -16.79 1.93 -8.26
C PRO A 111 -17.06 0.54 -8.83
N THR A 112 -16.01 -0.22 -9.20
CA THR A 112 -16.15 -1.62 -9.64
C THR A 112 -15.75 -2.61 -8.57
N GLY A 113 -15.03 -2.15 -7.53
CA GLY A 113 -14.47 -3.02 -6.51
C GLY A 113 -13.17 -3.70 -6.94
N ARG A 114 -12.70 -3.45 -8.16
CA ARG A 114 -11.46 -4.03 -8.68
C ARG A 114 -10.28 -3.14 -8.29
N LEU A 115 -9.73 -3.34 -7.08
CA LEU A 115 -8.56 -2.62 -6.60
C LEU A 115 -7.30 -3.14 -7.31
N CYS A 116 -6.75 -2.33 -8.21
CA CYS A 116 -5.47 -2.54 -8.84
C CYS A 116 -4.35 -1.97 -7.96
N ILE A 117 -3.27 -2.73 -7.79
CA ILE A 117 -2.11 -2.38 -6.98
C ILE A 117 -0.87 -2.60 -7.83
N HIS A 118 -0.13 -1.54 -8.09
CA HIS A 118 1.02 -1.56 -8.99
C HIS A 118 2.20 -0.82 -8.38
N SER A 119 3.38 -1.12 -8.90
CA SER A 119 4.62 -0.36 -8.76
C SER A 119 5.00 0.21 -10.12
N PHE A 120 6.10 0.96 -10.22
CA PHE A 120 6.64 1.37 -11.52
C PHE A 120 6.93 0.19 -12.46
N ASN A 121 7.33 -0.97 -11.93
CA ASN A 121 7.64 -2.16 -12.74
C ASN A 121 6.41 -2.83 -13.35
N SER A 122 5.25 -2.65 -12.71
CA SER A 122 4.01 -3.32 -13.08
C SER A 122 2.93 -2.38 -13.63
N LEU A 123 3.19 -1.07 -13.65
CA LEU A 123 2.19 -0.07 -14.01
C LEU A 123 1.85 -0.15 -15.51
N PRO A 124 0.60 -0.48 -15.90
CA PRO A 124 0.23 -0.63 -17.31
C PRO A 124 0.08 0.71 -18.06
N MET A 125 0.29 1.82 -17.36
CA MET A 125 0.07 3.18 -17.84
C MET A 125 1.37 3.95 -18.13
N GLY A 126 2.55 3.36 -17.89
CA GLY A 126 3.85 3.97 -18.17
C GLY A 126 4.27 3.85 -19.65
N ASP A 127 4.98 4.87 -20.15
CA ASP A 127 5.59 4.99 -21.50
C ASP A 127 6.93 4.26 -21.59
N ASN A 128 6.94 2.97 -21.27
CA ASN A 128 8.15 2.18 -21.53
C ASN A 128 8.15 1.55 -22.92
N GLY A 129 7.07 1.60 -23.70
CA GLY A 129 6.99 0.90 -25.00
C GLY A 129 7.14 -0.64 -24.93
N ASP A 130 7.64 -1.13 -23.79
CA ASP A 130 7.86 -2.48 -23.37
C ASP A 130 6.72 -2.90 -22.42
N ALA A 131 6.41 -4.19 -22.43
CA ALA A 131 5.49 -4.76 -21.46
C ALA A 131 6.05 -4.57 -20.03
N PRO A 132 5.21 -4.40 -19.00
CA PRO A 132 5.68 -4.31 -17.63
C PRO A 132 6.58 -5.51 -17.29
N ASP A 133 7.66 -5.23 -16.56
CA ASP A 133 8.66 -6.23 -16.15
C ASP A 133 8.13 -7.19 -15.07
N SER A 134 7.03 -6.82 -14.42
CA SER A 134 6.33 -7.65 -13.44
C SER A 134 4.81 -7.48 -13.54
N ASP A 135 4.09 -8.50 -13.08
CA ASP A 135 2.65 -8.38 -12.90
C ASP A 135 2.34 -7.51 -11.68
N GLY A 136 1.30 -6.68 -11.79
CA GLY A 136 0.69 -6.03 -10.63
C GLY A 136 -0.24 -6.99 -9.90
N ALA A 137 -0.88 -6.50 -8.83
CA ALA A 137 -1.90 -7.24 -8.12
C ALA A 137 -3.29 -6.67 -8.35
N VAL A 138 -4.30 -7.54 -8.34
CA VAL A 138 -5.71 -7.16 -8.36
C VAL A 138 -6.42 -7.82 -7.19
N VAL A 139 -7.07 -7.00 -6.37
CA VAL A 139 -7.85 -7.44 -5.23
C VAL A 139 -9.30 -7.03 -5.44
N GLU A 140 -10.20 -8.01 -5.46
CA GLU A 140 -11.64 -7.73 -5.51
C GLU A 140 -12.14 -7.29 -4.13
N VAL A 141 -12.88 -6.20 -4.02
CA VAL A 141 -13.56 -5.74 -2.81
C VAL A 141 -14.98 -5.30 -3.16
N PRO A 142 -15.90 -5.14 -2.19
CA PRO A 142 -17.21 -4.58 -2.50
C PRO A 142 -17.08 -3.19 -3.17
N PRO A 143 -17.91 -2.86 -4.18
CA PRO A 143 -17.87 -1.52 -4.76
C PRO A 143 -18.30 -0.44 -3.77
N ALA A 144 -17.45 0.55 -3.51
CA ALA A 144 -17.73 1.70 -2.67
C ALA A 144 -16.62 2.77 -2.74
N SER A 145 -16.85 3.90 -2.07
CA SER A 145 -15.78 4.80 -1.63
C SER A 145 -15.29 4.40 -0.25
N TYR A 146 -13.98 4.50 -0.04
CA TYR A 146 -13.30 4.02 1.15
C TYR A 146 -12.36 5.09 1.71
N SER A 147 -12.32 5.19 3.05
CA SER A 147 -11.14 5.70 3.73
C SER A 147 -10.09 4.60 3.71
N VAL A 148 -8.88 4.96 3.31
CA VAL A 148 -7.72 4.07 3.31
C VAL A 148 -6.90 4.38 4.55
N THR A 149 -6.57 3.36 5.35
CA THR A 149 -5.54 3.46 6.39
C THR A 149 -4.41 2.50 6.06
N LEU A 150 -3.22 3.03 5.87
CA LEU A 150 -2.00 2.29 5.60
C LEU A 150 -1.22 2.11 6.91
N HIS A 151 -1.09 0.86 7.34
CA HIS A 151 -0.20 0.45 8.43
C HIS A 151 1.03 -0.18 7.83
N ARG A 152 2.20 0.34 8.18
CA ARG A 152 3.47 -0.21 7.68
C ARG A 152 4.31 -0.68 8.83
N LYS A 153 4.90 -1.86 8.68
CA LYS A 153 5.84 -2.35 9.66
C LYS A 153 7.11 -1.50 9.65
N ASP A 154 7.56 -1.17 10.85
CA ASP A 154 8.84 -0.53 11.08
C ASP A 154 9.89 -1.64 11.27
N TRP A 155 10.35 -2.18 10.14
CA TRP A 155 11.30 -3.29 10.11
C TRP A 155 12.64 -2.90 10.73
N ASP A 156 13.11 -1.68 10.50
CA ASP A 156 14.36 -1.17 11.08
C ASP A 156 14.30 -1.20 12.61
N THR A 157 13.21 -0.71 13.20
CA THR A 157 13.01 -0.78 14.65
C THR A 157 12.88 -2.24 15.12
N MET A 158 12.15 -3.09 14.40
CA MET A 158 12.01 -4.50 14.77
C MET A 158 13.34 -5.27 14.74
N GLU A 159 14.19 -5.01 13.75
CA GLU A 159 15.53 -5.57 13.62
C GLU A 159 16.45 -5.04 14.73
N PHE A 160 16.46 -3.72 14.94
CA PHE A 160 17.28 -3.09 15.99
C PHE A 160 16.91 -3.56 17.41
N GLU A 161 15.61 -3.75 17.70
CA GLU A 161 15.14 -4.26 18.98
C GLU A 161 15.36 -5.78 19.15
N GLY A 162 15.76 -6.48 18.07
CA GLY A 162 15.95 -7.93 18.03
C GLY A 162 14.64 -8.69 18.24
N VAL A 163 13.52 -8.17 17.74
CA VAL A 163 12.19 -8.79 17.86
C VAL A 163 11.64 -9.27 16.51
N ALA A 164 12.33 -8.97 15.42
CA ALA A 164 12.19 -9.78 14.22
C ALA A 164 12.90 -11.12 14.49
N ASP A 165 12.15 -12.14 14.94
CA ASP A 165 12.68 -13.50 15.08
C ASP A 165 12.81 -14.14 13.68
N LEU A 166 13.71 -13.58 12.89
CA LEU A 166 14.06 -14.05 11.55
C LEU A 166 14.68 -15.44 11.61
N GLU A 167 15.25 -15.81 12.76
CA GLU A 167 15.81 -17.13 13.03
C GLU A 167 14.69 -18.15 13.19
N GLU A 168 13.64 -17.89 13.99
CA GLU A 168 12.46 -18.78 14.10
C GLU A 168 11.73 -18.96 12.76
N ALA A 169 11.58 -17.91 11.97
CA ALA A 169 10.96 -18.00 10.65
C ALA A 169 11.81 -18.80 9.64
N ALA A 170 13.14 -18.63 9.67
CA ALA A 170 14.06 -19.43 8.87
C ALA A 170 14.10 -20.90 9.32
N GLU A 171 14.06 -21.18 10.62
CA GLU A 171 13.97 -22.52 11.19
C GLU A 171 12.66 -23.22 10.81
N ALA A 172 11.57 -22.47 10.67
CA ALA A 172 10.28 -22.97 10.17
C ALA A 172 10.29 -23.26 8.65
N GLY A 173 11.40 -22.98 7.95
CA GLY A 173 11.52 -23.18 6.49
C GLY A 173 10.64 -22.23 5.67
N VAL A 174 10.20 -21.13 6.27
CA VAL A 174 9.44 -20.10 5.58
C VAL A 174 10.43 -19.15 4.94
N ASP A 175 10.35 -18.95 3.63
CA ASP A 175 11.09 -17.87 3.00
C ASP A 175 10.53 -16.56 3.56
N ILE A 176 11.32 -15.97 4.44
CA ILE A 176 10.97 -14.75 5.16
C ILE A 176 10.70 -13.62 4.19
N TRP A 177 11.27 -13.62 2.98
CA TRP A 177 11.04 -12.57 2.01
C TRP A 177 9.69 -12.75 1.30
N GLU A 178 9.31 -14.00 1.02
CA GLU A 178 8.00 -14.32 0.41
C GLU A 178 6.83 -14.20 1.41
N ALA A 179 7.06 -14.46 2.70
CA ALA A 179 6.02 -14.45 3.73
C ALA A 179 5.88 -13.14 4.51
N ARG A 180 6.73 -12.14 4.23
CA ARG A 180 6.71 -10.83 4.92
C ARG A 180 5.53 -9.99 4.43
N ILE A 181 4.49 -9.93 5.25
CA ILE A 181 3.54 -8.82 5.16
C ILE A 181 4.24 -7.57 5.69
N ASN A 182 4.57 -6.65 4.79
CA ASN A 182 5.17 -5.35 5.08
C ASN A 182 4.08 -4.32 5.41
N ASP A 183 3.02 -4.35 4.61
CA ASP A 183 1.98 -3.32 4.63
C ASP A 183 0.59 -3.94 4.85
N ILE A 184 -0.24 -3.26 5.62
CA ILE A 184 -1.66 -3.56 5.74
C ILE A 184 -2.45 -2.33 5.31
N VAL A 185 -3.26 -2.51 4.28
CA VAL A 185 -4.18 -1.52 3.73
C VAL A 185 -5.58 -1.84 4.27
N VAL A 186 -6.06 -1.03 5.21
CA VAL A 186 -7.44 -1.13 5.69
C VAL A 186 -8.33 -0.19 4.89
N LEU A 187 -9.40 -0.74 4.33
CA LEU A 187 -10.45 -0.05 3.60
C LEU A 187 -11.71 0.03 4.47
N THR A 188 -11.99 1.21 5.02
CA THR A 188 -13.21 1.47 5.78
C THR A 188 -14.20 2.21 4.90
N ARG A 189 -15.37 1.61 4.65
CA ARG A 189 -16.38 2.17 3.75
C ARG A 189 -16.82 3.55 4.24
N LEU A 190 -16.87 4.53 3.33
CA LEU A 190 -17.43 5.85 3.60
C LEU A 190 -18.94 5.83 3.39
N GLU A 191 -19.68 6.36 4.37
CA GLU A 191 -21.13 6.59 4.23
C GLU A 191 -21.41 7.83 3.38
N ASP A 192 -20.57 8.86 3.52
CA ASP A 192 -20.58 10.07 2.71
C ASP A 192 -19.24 10.18 1.96
N PRO A 193 -19.21 9.86 0.64
CA PRO A 193 -17.98 9.92 -0.14
C PRO A 193 -17.43 11.35 -0.27
N GLU A 194 -18.26 12.38 -0.11
CA GLU A 194 -17.85 13.79 -0.12
C GLU A 194 -17.41 14.29 1.28
N GLY A 195 -17.64 13.47 2.31
CA GLY A 195 -17.39 13.77 3.71
C GLY A 195 -15.92 13.78 4.10
N GLY A 196 -15.24 14.91 3.83
CA GLY A 196 -14.20 15.50 4.68
C GLY A 196 -12.88 14.75 4.90
N VAL A 197 -12.68 13.53 4.38
CA VAL A 197 -11.35 12.90 4.34
C VAL A 197 -10.63 13.46 3.12
N PRO A 198 -9.63 14.34 3.28
CA PRO A 198 -8.86 14.80 2.13
C PRO A 198 -8.22 13.59 1.45
N GLY A 199 -8.31 13.55 0.12
CA GLY A 199 -7.44 12.67 -0.65
C GLY A 199 -6.00 12.99 -0.28
N ALA A 200 -5.23 11.97 0.10
CA ALA A 200 -3.88 12.16 0.60
C ALA A 200 -2.93 11.27 -0.18
N ILE A 201 -1.78 11.84 -0.52
CA ILE A 201 -0.61 11.06 -0.89
C ILE A 201 0.02 10.58 0.40
N LEU A 202 0.23 9.27 0.53
CA LEU A 202 0.67 8.64 1.76
C LEU A 202 2.19 8.40 1.68
N PHE A 203 3.00 9.43 1.83
CA PHE A 203 4.46 9.24 1.85
C PHE A 203 4.95 8.79 3.23
N SER A 204 5.66 7.65 3.34
CA SER A 204 6.83 7.64 4.25
C SER A 204 7.84 8.56 3.62
N GLU A 205 8.41 9.45 4.42
CA GLU A 205 9.82 9.90 4.53
C GLU A 205 10.85 9.69 3.39
N CYS A 206 10.60 8.95 2.32
CA CYS A 206 11.46 8.76 1.15
C CYS A 206 11.48 9.97 0.20
N ILE A 207 10.69 11.00 0.51
CA ILE A 207 10.81 12.34 -0.07
C ILE A 207 11.07 13.33 1.08
N ILE A 208 12.20 13.18 1.75
CA ILE A 208 12.77 14.30 2.49
C ILE A 208 13.72 15.00 1.48
N PRO A 209 13.60 16.33 1.30
CA PRO A 209 14.36 17.11 0.32
C PRO A 209 15.88 17.04 0.49
#